data_AF-A0A7Y2YP07-F1
#
_entry.id   AF-A0A7Y2YP07-F1
#
_cell.length_a   1.000
_cell.length_b   1.000
_cell.length_c   1.000
_cell.angle_alpha   90.00
_cell.angle_beta   90.00
_cell.angle_gamma   90.00
#
_symmetry.space_group_name_H-M   'P 1'
#
loop_
_entity.id
_entity.type
_entity.pdbx_description
1 polymer ?
#
loop_
_entity_poly.entity_id
_entity_poly.type
_entity_poly.pdbx_seq_one_letter_code
_entity_poly.pdbx_strand_id
1 'polypeptide(L)'
;MGKELIEGEEHYKIKVTFKPEGGGEDYEDIFIYWFEIESFKLNYLAYSYNEDDDIGLRFRQAFNERYVNSVRFVDYYNFKPKDDTNSLTDLAVAFEQDQLEQVSKIELTNVMVGSVYNE
;
A
#
# COMPACT_ATOMS: atom_id res chain seq x y z
N MET A 1 12.85 6.51 -7.43
CA MET A 1 13.33 5.40 -6.58
C MET A 1 13.90 4.31 -7.51
N GLY A 2 14.28 3.16 -6.99
CA GLY A 2 14.87 2.06 -7.77
C GLY A 2 14.03 0.79 -7.68
N LYS A 3 14.71 -0.34 -7.66
CA LYS A 3 14.13 -1.65 -7.38
C LYS A 3 14.43 -2.08 -5.95
N GLU A 4 13.58 -2.91 -5.38
CA GLU A 4 13.75 -3.48 -4.04
C GLU A 4 13.27 -4.93 -4.04
N LEU A 5 13.93 -5.78 -3.24
CA LEU A 5 13.58 -7.19 -3.09
C LEU A 5 12.72 -7.34 -1.83
N ILE A 6 11.52 -7.92 -1.95
CA ILE A 6 10.62 -8.23 -0.84
C ILE A 6 10.15 -9.67 -1.00
N GLU A 7 10.26 -10.49 0.05
CA GLU A 7 9.95 -11.92 0.07
C GLU A 7 10.58 -12.72 -1.10
N GLY A 8 11.75 -12.29 -1.59
CA GLY A 8 12.46 -12.93 -2.70
C GLY A 8 11.98 -12.54 -4.10
N GLU A 9 11.02 -11.62 -4.23
CA GLU A 9 10.55 -11.06 -5.49
C GLU A 9 11.04 -9.62 -5.68
N GLU A 10 11.40 -9.25 -6.91
CA GLU A 10 11.90 -7.91 -7.22
C GLU A 10 10.74 -6.98 -7.63
N HIS A 11 10.67 -5.78 -7.03
CA HIS A 11 9.61 -4.80 -7.27
C HIS A 11 10.18 -3.44 -7.71
N TYR A 12 9.44 -2.73 -8.56
CA TYR A 12 9.62 -1.30 -8.77
C TYR A 12 9.12 -0.53 -7.54
N LYS A 13 10.02 0.14 -6.83
CA LYS A 13 9.69 1.04 -5.72
C LYS A 13 9.38 2.42 -6.29
N ILE A 14 8.24 3.00 -5.94
CA ILE A 14 7.82 4.32 -6.43
C ILE A 14 7.38 5.17 -5.24
N LYS A 15 7.94 6.37 -5.10
CA LYS A 15 7.50 7.37 -4.11
C LYS A 15 6.53 8.35 -4.79
N VAL A 16 5.39 8.60 -4.16
CA VAL A 16 4.39 9.57 -4.60
C VAL A 16 4.21 10.62 -3.50
N THR A 17 4.16 11.88 -3.90
CA THR A 17 3.97 13.05 -3.05
C THR A 17 3.09 14.05 -3.77
N PHE A 18 2.36 14.87 -3.02
CA PHE A 18 1.46 15.86 -3.59
C PHE A 18 2.00 17.27 -3.43
N LYS A 19 1.54 18.18 -4.30
CA LYS A 19 1.77 19.61 -4.12
C LYS A 19 0.65 20.17 -3.22
N PRO A 20 0.91 21.23 -2.44
CA PRO A 20 -0.15 21.90 -1.70
C PRO A 20 -1.31 22.34 -2.61
N GLU A 21 -0.97 22.91 -3.77
CA GLU A 21 -1.95 23.27 -4.80
C GLU A 21 -2.57 22.00 -5.42
N GLY A 22 -3.85 21.75 -5.13
CA GLY A 22 -4.59 20.60 -5.67
C GLY A 22 -4.30 19.25 -4.99
N GLY A 23 -3.52 19.23 -3.92
CA GLY A 23 -3.20 18.02 -3.15
C GLY A 23 -4.22 17.64 -2.08
N GLY A 24 -5.17 18.53 -1.77
CA GLY A 24 -6.16 18.31 -0.72
C GLY A 24 -5.63 18.61 0.69
N GLU A 25 -6.38 18.19 1.70
CA GLU A 25 -6.03 18.38 3.12
C GLU A 25 -4.79 17.55 3.50
N ASP A 26 -4.62 16.37 2.89
CA ASP A 26 -3.54 15.41 3.19
C ASP A 26 -2.32 15.55 2.26
N TYR A 27 -2.06 16.74 1.70
CA TYR A 27 -0.97 16.92 0.73
C TYR A 27 0.43 16.57 1.27
N GLU A 28 0.56 16.54 2.60
CA GLU A 28 1.79 16.19 3.32
C GLU A 28 2.05 14.68 3.37
N ASP A 29 1.03 13.87 3.08
CA ASP A 29 1.18 12.42 3.08
C ASP A 29 2.08 11.94 1.95
N ILE A 30 2.94 11.00 2.31
CA ILE A 30 3.87 10.36 1.41
C ILE A 30 3.42 8.91 1.22
N PHE A 31 3.39 8.49 -0.03
CA PHE A 31 3.10 7.11 -0.39
C PHE A 31 4.32 6.44 -1.03
N ILE A 32 4.49 5.16 -0.76
CA ILE A 32 5.44 4.29 -1.44
C ILE A 32 4.69 3.07 -1.97
N TYR A 33 4.93 2.73 -3.22
CA TYR A 33 4.32 1.59 -3.90
C TYR A 33 5.39 0.63 -4.39
N TRP A 34 5.12 -0.67 -4.30
CA TRP A 34 5.96 -1.74 -4.82
C TRP A 34 5.18 -2.58 -5.83
N PHE A 35 5.50 -2.37 -7.10
CA PHE A 35 4.92 -3.11 -8.22
C PHE A 35 5.84 -4.25 -8.62
N GLU A 36 5.30 -5.46 -8.67
CA GLU A 36 6.04 -6.63 -9.15
C GLU A 36 6.45 -6.42 -10.61
N ILE A 37 7.67 -6.79 -10.97
CA ILE A 37 8.30 -6.37 -12.22
C ILE A 37 7.67 -7.00 -13.46
N GLU A 38 7.27 -8.28 -13.39
CA GLU A 38 6.77 -9.01 -14.56
C GLU A 38 5.30 -8.69 -14.84
N SER A 39 4.48 -8.64 -13.80
CA SER A 39 3.02 -8.48 -13.90
C SER A 39 2.55 -7.04 -13.69
N PHE A 40 3.42 -6.15 -13.20
CA PHE A 40 3.07 -4.79 -12.78
C PHE A 40 1.95 -4.74 -11.75
N LYS A 41 1.75 -5.82 -11.00
CA LYS A 41 0.77 -5.88 -9.93
C LYS A 41 1.31 -5.13 -8.71
N LEU A 42 0.46 -4.32 -8.11
CA LEU A 42 0.76 -3.73 -6.81
C LEU A 42 0.65 -4.84 -5.75
N ASN A 43 1.77 -5.18 -5.13
CA ASN A 43 1.86 -6.18 -4.08
C ASN A 43 1.98 -5.53 -2.70
N TYR A 44 2.68 -4.40 -2.60
CA TYR A 44 2.85 -3.68 -1.34
C TYR A 44 2.65 -2.18 -1.51
N LEU A 45 2.12 -1.53 -0.49
CA LEU A 45 2.12 -0.08 -0.38
C LEU A 45 2.38 0.36 1.05
N ALA A 46 2.97 1.53 1.21
CA ALA A 46 3.17 2.17 2.48
C ALA A 46 2.75 3.62 2.41
N TYR A 47 2.28 4.16 3.52
CA TYR A 47 1.93 5.57 3.61
C TYR A 47 2.18 6.12 5.01
N SER A 48 2.54 7.41 5.06
CA SER A 48 2.40 8.21 6.28
C SER A 48 0.99 8.76 6.36
N TYR A 49 0.52 9.00 7.58
CA TYR A 49 -0.69 9.76 7.83
C TYR A 49 -0.46 10.67 9.04
N ASN A 50 -1.13 11.81 9.03
CA ASN A 50 -1.12 12.79 10.11
C ASN A 50 -2.55 13.27 10.35
N GLU A 51 -3.26 12.54 11.22
CA GLU A 51 -4.65 12.80 11.57
C GLU A 51 -4.71 13.45 12.96
N ASP A 52 -5.81 14.13 13.29
CA ASP A 52 -5.98 14.84 14.57
C ASP A 52 -5.72 13.93 15.80
N ASP A 53 -6.12 12.66 15.70
CA ASP A 53 -6.05 11.68 16.79
C ASP A 53 -4.83 10.76 16.73
N ASP A 54 -4.11 10.67 15.59
CA ASP A 54 -2.99 9.74 15.41
C ASP A 54 -2.07 10.14 14.26
N ILE A 55 -0.77 9.94 14.46
CA ILE A 55 0.26 10.14 13.43
C ILE A 55 1.02 8.84 13.31
N GLY A 56 1.23 8.36 12.09
CA GLY A 56 1.93 7.10 11.96
C GLY A 56 2.24 6.69 10.53
N LEU A 57 2.73 5.46 10.45
CA LEU A 57 3.09 4.81 9.20
C LEU A 57 2.34 3.49 9.10
N ARG A 58 1.88 3.17 7.89
CA ARG A 58 1.34 1.84 7.58
C ARG A 58 2.11 1.20 6.45
N PHE A 59 2.23 -0.12 6.55
CA PHE A 59 2.66 -0.98 5.47
C PHE A 59 1.53 -1.95 5.17
N ARG A 60 1.21 -2.16 3.90
CA ARG A 60 0.16 -3.08 3.48
C ARG A 60 0.72 -4.09 2.50
N GLN A 61 0.41 -5.36 2.74
CA GLN A 61 0.67 -6.48 1.85
C GLN A 61 -0.64 -6.93 1.23
N ALA A 62 -0.70 -6.95 -0.09
CA ALA A 62 -1.86 -7.40 -0.84
C ALA A 62 -2.00 -8.94 -0.74
N PHE A 63 -3.23 -9.43 -0.60
CA PHE A 63 -3.55 -10.86 -0.66
C PHE A 63 -4.95 -11.07 -1.28
N ASN A 64 -5.34 -12.34 -1.47
CA ASN A 64 -6.66 -12.73 -1.98
C ASN A 64 -7.04 -12.02 -3.30
N GLU A 65 -6.16 -12.10 -4.29
CA GLU A 65 -6.41 -11.52 -5.60
C GLU A 65 -7.62 -12.17 -6.27
N ARG A 66 -8.49 -11.33 -6.82
CA ARG A 66 -9.66 -11.76 -7.59
C ARG A 66 -9.97 -10.79 -8.70
N TYR A 67 -10.59 -11.32 -9.75
CA TYR A 67 -11.06 -10.53 -10.88
C TYR A 67 -12.57 -10.62 -10.96
N VAL A 68 -13.24 -9.47 -11.02
CA VAL A 68 -14.69 -9.37 -11.27
C VAL A 68 -14.86 -8.47 -12.49
N ASN A 69 -15.39 -9.02 -13.59
CA ASN A 69 -15.52 -8.32 -14.88
C ASN A 69 -14.23 -7.60 -15.30
N SER A 70 -13.10 -8.33 -15.26
CA SER A 70 -11.75 -7.87 -15.62
C SER A 70 -11.15 -6.78 -14.71
N VAL A 71 -11.85 -6.35 -13.66
CA VAL A 71 -11.30 -5.46 -12.63
C VAL A 71 -10.62 -6.30 -11.55
N ARG A 72 -9.36 -5.99 -11.27
CA ARG A 72 -8.57 -6.63 -10.21
C ARG A 72 -8.94 -6.06 -8.84
N PHE A 73 -9.20 -6.94 -7.89
CA PHE A 73 -9.38 -6.62 -6.49
C PHE A 73 -8.37 -7.41 -5.66
N VAL A 74 -7.89 -6.79 -4.59
CA VAL A 74 -7.04 -7.40 -3.58
C VAL A 74 -7.53 -6.96 -2.20
N ASP A 75 -7.28 -7.83 -1.24
CA ASP A 75 -7.41 -7.53 0.18
C ASP A 75 -6.04 -7.13 0.74
N TYR A 76 -6.00 -6.59 1.96
CA TYR A 76 -4.73 -6.14 2.55
C TYR A 76 -4.55 -6.59 4.00
N TYR A 77 -3.40 -7.17 4.29
CA TYR A 77 -2.87 -7.15 5.65
C TYR A 77 -2.32 -5.75 5.91
N ASN A 78 -2.63 -5.18 7.06
CA ASN A 78 -2.25 -3.82 7.42
C ASN A 78 -1.38 -3.86 8.67
N PHE A 79 -0.17 -3.33 8.54
CA PHE A 79 0.86 -3.36 9.56
C PHE A 79 1.24 -1.95 9.98
N LYS A 80 1.82 -1.83 11.17
CA LYS A 80 2.63 -0.66 11.57
C LYS A 80 3.99 -1.10 12.11
N PRO A 81 4.98 -0.19 12.15
CA PRO A 81 6.20 -0.40 12.92
C PRO A 81 5.91 -0.79 14.37
N LYS A 82 6.72 -1.70 14.91
CA LYS A 82 6.72 -1.99 16.36
C LYS A 82 7.36 -0.85 17.17
N ASP A 83 8.30 -0.12 16.55
CA ASP A 83 9.02 1.00 17.16
C ASP A 83 9.01 2.23 16.22
N ASP A 84 9.05 3.44 16.79
CA ASP A 84 8.98 4.72 16.03
C ASP A 84 10.29 5.09 15.31
N THR A 85 11.26 4.17 15.24
CA THR A 85 12.56 4.41 14.60
C THR A 85 12.53 4.16 13.09
N ASN A 86 11.51 3.46 12.59
CA ASN A 86 11.41 3.16 11.16
C ASN A 86 10.97 4.40 10.39
N SER A 87 11.67 4.68 9.29
CA SER A 87 11.20 5.63 8.29
C SER A 87 10.24 4.95 7.31
N LEU A 88 9.37 5.73 6.67
CA LEU A 88 8.45 5.22 5.65
C LEU A 88 9.17 4.45 4.54
N THR A 89 10.36 4.89 4.14
CA THR A 89 11.15 4.24 3.08
C THR A 89 11.72 2.90 3.49
N ASP A 90 11.83 2.61 4.78
CA ASP A 90 12.46 1.40 5.32
C ASP A 90 11.44 0.32 5.71
N LEU A 91 10.14 0.58 5.54
CA LEU A 91 9.10 -0.36 5.99
C LEU A 91 9.12 -1.71 5.28
N ALA A 92 9.53 -1.76 4.01
CA ALA A 92 9.74 -3.04 3.33
C ALA A 92 10.87 -3.86 4.00
N VAL A 93 11.96 -3.20 4.40
CA VAL A 93 13.06 -3.86 5.13
C VAL A 93 12.59 -4.30 6.52
N ALA A 94 11.84 -3.45 7.22
CA ALA A 94 11.27 -3.78 8.53
C ALA A 94 10.29 -4.95 8.45
N PHE A 95 9.52 -5.05 7.36
CA PHE A 95 8.63 -6.18 7.10
C PHE A 95 9.41 -7.51 7.01
N GLU A 96 10.46 -7.55 6.19
CA GLU A 96 11.35 -8.73 6.04
C GLU A 96 12.04 -9.15 7.35
N GLN A 97 12.20 -8.20 8.29
CA GLN A 97 12.86 -8.42 9.58
C GLN A 97 11.88 -8.73 10.72
N ASP A 98 10.61 -8.98 10.41
CA ASP A 98 9.54 -9.17 11.40
C ASP A 98 9.44 -7.99 12.40
N GLN A 99 9.80 -6.78 11.98
CA GLN A 99 9.74 -5.56 12.81
C GLN A 99 8.42 -4.79 12.68
N LEU A 100 7.48 -5.30 11.89
CA LEU A 100 6.14 -4.77 11.79
C LEU A 100 5.15 -5.65 12.56
N GLU A 101 4.11 -5.03 13.12
CA GLU A 101 2.99 -5.72 13.72
C GLU A 101 1.72 -5.55 12.88
N GLN A 102 1.02 -6.66 12.63
CA GLN A 102 -0.27 -6.62 11.94
C GLN A 102 -1.33 -6.07 12.90
N VAL A 103 -1.92 -4.94 12.54
CA VAL A 103 -2.95 -4.28 13.35
C VAL A 103 -4.37 -4.56 12.86
N SER A 104 -4.51 -4.88 11.58
CA SER A 104 -5.81 -5.15 10.98
C SER A 104 -5.67 -5.94 9.69
N LYS A 105 -6.81 -6.48 9.26
CA LYS A 105 -7.00 -7.17 7.98
C LYS A 105 -8.17 -6.50 7.27
N ILE A 106 -7.97 -6.14 6.01
CA ILE A 106 -8.97 -5.45 5.17
C ILE A 106 -9.46 -6.47 4.15
N GLU A 107 -10.71 -6.88 4.24
CA GLU A 107 -11.32 -7.88 3.36
C GLU A 107 -12.54 -7.31 2.65
N LEU A 108 -12.51 -7.26 1.32
CA LEU A 108 -13.68 -6.87 0.55
C LEU A 108 -14.66 -8.03 0.46
N THR A 109 -15.94 -7.76 0.71
CA THR A 109 -17.02 -8.75 0.61
C THR A 109 -18.07 -8.27 -0.38
N ASN A 110 -18.79 -9.20 -1.00
CA ASN A 110 -19.88 -8.92 -1.96
C ASN A 110 -19.47 -7.96 -3.10
N VAL A 111 -18.26 -8.15 -3.64
CA VAL A 111 -17.74 -7.33 -4.75
C VAL A 111 -18.56 -7.57 -6.01
N MET A 112 -19.18 -6.52 -6.53
CA MET A 112 -19.96 -6.53 -7.77
C MET A 112 -19.49 -5.40 -8.68
N VAL A 113 -19.31 -5.71 -9.97
CA VAL A 113 -18.95 -4.71 -10.98
C VAL A 113 -20.10 -4.62 -11.98
N GLY A 114 -20.82 -3.50 -11.95
CA GLY A 114 -21.84 -3.19 -12.94
C GLY A 114 -21.23 -2.62 -14.23
N SER A 115 -21.92 -2.82 -15.35
CA SER A 115 -21.61 -2.10 -16.59
C SER A 115 -22.38 -0.79 -16.61
N VAL A 116 -21.71 0.32 -16.90
CA VAL A 116 -22.36 1.63 -17.11
C VAL A 116 -22.50 1.86 -18.62
N TYR A 117 -23.27 1.00 -19.28
CA TYR A 117 -23.72 1.25 -20.65
C TYR A 117 -25.21 1.56 -20.59
N ASN A 118 -25.53 2.86 -20.69
CA ASN A 118 -26.86 3.29 -21.11
C ASN A 118 -26.87 3.19 -22.65
N GLU A 119 -27.60 2.22 -23.19
CA GLU A 119 -28.05 2.29 -24.59
C GLU A 119 -29.14 3.36 -24.74
#